data_AF-A0A0C9V1X2-F1
#
_entry.id   AF-A0A0C9V1X2-F1
#
_cell.length_a   1.000
_cell.length_b   1.000
_cell.length_c   1.000
_cell.angle_alpha   90.00
_cell.angle_beta   90.00
_cell.angle_gamma   90.00
#
_symmetry.space_group_name_H-M   'P 1'
#
loop_
_entity.id
_entity.type
_entity.pdbx_description
1 polymer ?
#
loop_
_entity_poly.entity_id
_entity_poly.type
_entity_poly.pdbx_seq_one_letter_code
_entity_poly.pdbx_strand_id
1 'polypeptide(L)'
;MRRRFLDCVETAAFPGTSEEEMKGMLHMVVVNGGPTGIELTGELHDFLEEDLTNWYPELHPYMRVTLVEALPSVPPMFHKQLMQYTERAFKENR
;
A
#
# COMPACT_ATOMS: atom_id res chain seq x y z
N MET A 1 14.11 -3.85 -2.22
CA MET A 1 12.81 -3.23 -1.91
C MET A 1 12.82 -2.66 -0.49
N ARG A 2 12.96 -3.51 0.54
CA ARG A 2 12.91 -3.11 1.96
C ARG A 2 13.84 -1.95 2.35
N ARG A 3 15.12 -1.99 1.97
CA ARG A 3 16.08 -0.92 2.29
C ARG A 3 15.67 0.45 1.74
N ARG A 4 15.31 0.50 0.46
CA ARG A 4 14.91 1.75 -0.21
C ARG A 4 13.63 2.33 0.38
N PHE A 5 12.73 1.47 0.84
CA PHE A 5 11.53 1.92 1.54
C PHE A 5 11.88 2.52 2.91
N LEU A 6 12.70 1.84 3.71
CA LEU A 6 13.15 2.37 5.01
C LEU A 6 13.89 3.70 4.84
N ASP A 7 14.75 3.83 3.82
CA ASP A 7 15.44 5.09 3.51
C ASP A 7 14.43 6.23 3.22
N CYS A 8 13.32 5.94 2.52
CA CYS A 8 12.24 6.90 2.27
C CYS A 8 11.48 7.27 3.54
N VAL A 9 11.22 6.31 4.42
CA VAL A 9 10.53 6.54 5.71
C VAL A 9 11.40 7.40 6.63
N GLU A 10 12.69 7.08 6.75
CA GLU A 10 13.65 7.87 7.53
C GLU A 10 13.76 9.30 7.01
N THR A 11 13.73 9.48 5.68
CA THR A 11 13.74 10.81 5.05
C THR A 11 12.43 11.56 5.32
N ALA A 12 11.28 10.88 5.23
CA ALA A 12 9.98 11.47 5.52
C ALA A 12 9.84 11.86 7.00
N ALA A 13 10.45 11.10 7.92
CA ALA A 13 10.48 11.40 9.35
C ALA A 13 11.40 12.59 9.70
N PHE A 14 12.23 13.05 8.77
CA PHE A 14 13.17 14.14 9.05
C PHE A 14 12.45 15.48 9.19
N PRO A 15 12.72 16.26 10.25
CA PRO A 15 12.09 17.57 10.45
C PRO A 15 12.51 18.54 9.34
N GLY A 16 11.53 18.96 8.54
CA GLY A 16 11.74 19.86 7.39
C GLY A 16 11.11 19.37 6.09
N THR A 17 10.68 18.11 6.03
CA THR A 17 9.97 17.55 4.88
C THR A 17 8.53 18.08 4.83
N SER A 18 8.10 18.58 3.68
CA SER A 18 6.72 19.07 3.51
C SER A 18 5.71 17.91 3.47
N GLU A 19 4.46 18.17 3.83
CA GLU A 19 3.40 17.15 3.76
C GLU A 19 3.23 16.55 2.35
N GLU A 20 3.46 17.35 1.32
CA GLU A 20 3.33 16.93 -0.07
C GLU A 20 4.45 15.95 -0.46
N GLU A 21 5.68 16.23 -0.01
CA GLU A 21 6.81 15.32 -0.17
C GLU A 21 6.62 14.04 0.64
N MET A 22 6.14 14.12 1.88
CA MET A 22 5.84 12.93 2.71
C MET A 22 4.82 12.02 2.02
N LYS A 23 3.71 12.60 1.51
CA LYS A 23 2.69 11.84 0.76
C LYS A 23 3.26 11.20 -0.50
N GLY A 24 4.19 11.86 -1.19
CA GLY A 24 4.86 11.31 -2.36
C GLY A 24 5.81 10.16 -2.02
N MET A 25 6.61 10.31 -0.96
CA MET A 25 7.60 9.31 -0.54
C MET A 25 6.96 8.07 0.08
N LEU A 26 5.84 8.23 0.79
CA LEU A 26 5.12 7.17 1.49
C LEU A 26 3.97 6.57 0.68
N HIS A 27 3.88 6.90 -0.62
CA HIS A 27 2.92 6.27 -1.53
C HIS A 27 3.56 5.09 -2.28
N MET A 28 3.16 3.88 -1.91
CA MET A 28 3.53 2.66 -2.62
C MET A 28 2.54 2.35 -3.73
N VAL A 29 3.06 2.02 -4.91
CA VAL A 29 2.26 1.55 -6.04
C VAL A 29 2.72 0.14 -6.41
N VAL A 30 1.81 -0.82 -6.25
CA VAL A 30 2.00 -2.20 -6.72
C VAL A 30 1.35 -2.30 -8.09
N VAL A 31 2.13 -2.66 -9.11
CA VAL A 31 1.63 -2.87 -10.46
C VAL A 31 1.56 -4.37 -10.68
N ASN A 32 0.41 -4.87 -11.15
CA ASN A 32 -0.02 -6.27 -11.31
C ASN A 32 -0.94 -6.74 -10.17
N GLY A 33 -2.22 -6.97 -10.48
CA GLY A 33 -3.25 -7.54 -9.62
C GLY A 33 -3.48 -9.05 -9.86
N GLY A 34 -2.48 -9.75 -10.37
CA GLY A 34 -2.40 -11.20 -10.24
C GLY A 34 -2.26 -11.63 -8.77
N PRO A 35 -2.36 -12.94 -8.46
CA PRO A 35 -2.30 -13.45 -7.09
C PRO A 35 -1.10 -12.94 -6.28
N THR A 36 0.08 -12.90 -6.91
CA THR A 36 1.32 -12.40 -6.29
C THR A 36 1.25 -10.93 -5.91
N GLY A 37 0.62 -10.09 -6.73
CA GLY A 37 0.52 -8.67 -6.45
C GLY A 37 -0.53 -8.36 -5.39
N ILE A 38 -1.61 -9.15 -5.34
CA ILE A 38 -2.61 -9.07 -4.25
C ILE A 38 -1.96 -9.45 -2.92
N GLU A 39 -1.25 -10.58 -2.87
CA GLU A 39 -0.57 -11.05 -1.66
C GLU A 39 0.48 -10.04 -1.18
N LEU A 40 1.31 -9.52 -2.08
CA LEU A 40 2.28 -8.47 -1.76
C LEU A 40 1.62 -7.18 -1.27
N THR A 41 0.49 -6.79 -1.86
CA THR A 41 -0.24 -5.58 -1.44
C THR A 41 -0.80 -5.75 -0.03
N GLY A 42 -1.33 -6.93 0.31
CA GLY A 42 -1.80 -7.24 1.66
C GLY A 42 -0.67 -7.18 2.67
N GLU A 43 0.45 -7.87 2.41
CA GLU A 43 1.62 -7.84 3.30
C GLU A 43 2.19 -6.42 3.49
N LEU A 44 2.18 -5.59 2.45
CA LEU A 44 2.59 -4.18 2.56
C LEU A 44 1.62 -3.33 3.36
N HIS A 45 0.32 -3.58 3.21
CA HIS A 45 -0.71 -2.90 3.99
C HIS A 45 -0.56 -3.23 5.48
N ASP A 46 -0.45 -4.51 5.81
CA ASP A 46 -0.33 -4.96 7.20
C ASP A 46 0.97 -4.44 7.84
N PHE A 47 2.08 -4.43 7.08
CA PHE A 47 3.32 -3.82 7.53
C PHE A 47 3.20 -2.30 7.80
N LEU A 48 2.42 -1.58 6.98
CA LEU A 48 2.22 -0.14 7.18
C LEU A 48 1.35 0.15 8.41
N GLU A 49 0.26 -0.61 8.56
CA GLU A 49 -0.70 -0.46 9.66
C GLU A 49 -0.12 -0.92 11.00
N GLU A 50 0.53 -2.08 11.05
CA GLU A 50 0.99 -2.69 12.30
C GLU A 50 2.39 -2.18 12.71
N ASP A 51 3.39 -2.28 11.83
CA ASP A 51 4.76 -1.95 12.21
C ASP A 51 5.03 -0.45 12.10
N LEU A 52 4.70 0.17 10.96
CA LEU A 52 5.05 1.57 10.73
C LEU A 52 4.25 2.55 11.57
N THR A 53 2.97 2.30 11.80
CA THR A 53 2.17 3.13 12.71
C THR A 53 2.73 3.09 14.14
N ASN A 54 3.29 1.95 14.56
CA ASN A 54 3.93 1.82 15.86
C ASN A 54 5.28 2.54 15.94
N TRP A 55 6.05 2.58 14.84
CA TRP A 55 7.38 3.21 14.82
C TRP A 55 7.33 4.72 14.53
N TYR A 56 6.44 5.15 13.64
CA TYR A 56 6.30 6.53 13.15
C TYR A 56 4.81 6.93 13.07
N PRO A 57 4.12 7.07 14.22
CA PRO A 57 2.69 7.38 14.26
C PRO A 57 2.34 8.71 13.56
N GLU A 58 3.28 9.66 13.52
CA GLU A 58 3.13 10.95 12.83
C GLU A 58 3.09 10.84 11.30
N LEU A 59 3.67 9.76 10.75
CA LEU A 59 3.71 9.53 9.30
C LEU A 59 2.48 8.78 8.79
N HIS A 60 1.75 8.10 9.68
CA HIS A 60 0.60 7.25 9.35
C HIS A 60 -0.43 7.93 8.43
N PRO A 61 -0.83 9.21 8.63
CA PRO A 61 -1.81 9.87 7.76
C PRO A 61 -1.35 10.06 6.30
N TYR A 62 -0.06 9.92 6.03
CA TYR A 62 0.55 10.12 4.72
C TYR A 62 0.87 8.80 4.00
N MET A 63 0.76 7.67 4.70
CA MET A 63 1.02 6.35 4.13
C MET A 63 -0.12 5.93 3.21
N ARG A 64 0.23 5.42 2.02
CA ARG A 64 -0.76 4.92 1.07
C ARG A 64 -0.22 3.76 0.27
N VAL A 65 -1.03 2.74 0.06
CA VAL A 65 -0.76 1.68 -0.91
C VAL A 65 -1.81 1.72 -2.01
N THR A 66 -1.40 1.54 -3.27
CA THR A 66 -2.31 1.45 -4.40
C THR A 66 -1.93 0.29 -5.28
N LEU A 67 -2.87 -0.63 -5.49
CA LEU A 67 -2.76 -1.71 -6.46
C LEU A 67 -3.29 -1.23 -7.81
N VAL A 68 -2.45 -1.33 -8.84
CA VAL A 68 -2.78 -0.99 -10.22
C VAL A 68 -2.73 -2.27 -11.05
N GLU A 69 -3.84 -2.62 -11.67
CA GLU A 69 -3.97 -3.74 -12.61
C GLU A 69 -4.25 -3.19 -14.02
N ALA A 70 -3.59 -3.77 -15.02
CA ALA A 70 -3.76 -3.38 -16.43
C ALA A 70 -5.01 -4.02 -17.04
N LEU A 71 -5.43 -5.17 -16.51
CA LEU A 71 -6.68 -5.83 -16.87
C LEU A 71 -7.87 -5.23 -16.11
N PRO A 72 -9.09 -5.21 -16.69
CA PRO A 72 -10.28 -4.68 -16.03
C PRO A 72 -10.78 -5.53 -14.83
N SER A 73 -10.06 -6.60 -14.45
CA SER A 73 -10.46 -7.55 -13.41
C SER A 73 -9.28 -8.20 -12.71
N VAL A 74 -9.23 -8.03 -11.39
CA VAL A 74 -8.31 -8.65 -10.43
C VAL A 74 -8.98 -9.90 -9.84
N PRO A 75 -8.44 -11.13 -9.95
CA PRO A 75 -7.77 -11.79 -11.07
C PRO A 75 -8.75 -12.68 -11.88
N PRO A 76 -8.48 -12.97 -13.16
CA PRO A 76 -9.33 -13.83 -14.01
C PRO A 76 -9.37 -15.32 -13.60
N MET A 77 -8.70 -15.72 -12.51
CA MET A 77 -8.63 -17.10 -12.03
C MET A 77 -9.64 -17.46 -10.92
N PHE A 78 -10.36 -16.49 -10.35
CA PHE A 78 -11.39 -16.77 -9.34
C PHE A 78 -12.80 -16.50 -9.89
N HIS A 79 -13.74 -17.37 -9.51
CA HIS A 79 -15.17 -17.17 -9.80
C HIS A 79 -15.63 -15.77 -9.36
N LYS A 80 -16.46 -15.12 -10.18
CA LYS A 80 -16.95 -13.72 -10.02
C LYS A 80 -17.36 -13.30 -8.59
N GLN A 81 -17.79 -14.23 -7.74
CA GLN A 81 -18.16 -13.96 -6.35
C GLN A 81 -16.96 -13.58 -5.46
N LEU A 82 -15.79 -14.21 -5.66
CA LEU A 82 -14.58 -13.92 -4.89
C LEU A 82 -13.97 -12.57 -5.33
N MET A 83 -14.04 -12.25 -6.63
CA MET A 83 -13.64 -10.93 -7.13
C MET A 83 -14.46 -9.81 -6.48
N GLN A 84 -15.78 -9.97 -6.36
CA GLN A 84 -16.64 -8.98 -5.70
C GLN A 84 -16.34 -8.85 -4.20
N TYR A 85 -15.90 -9.93 -3.54
CA TYR A 85 -15.50 -9.88 -2.14
C TYR A 85 -14.19 -9.11 -1.97
N THR A 86 -13.18 -9.40 -2.79
CA THR A 86 -11.89 -8.70 -2.77
C THR A 86 -12.06 -7.21 -3.12
N GLU A 87 -12.86 -6.87 -4.15
CA GLU A 87 -13.15 -5.48 -4.49
C GLU A 87 -13.90 -4.72 -3.38
N ARG A 88 -14.78 -5.39 -2.62
CA ARG A 88 -15.45 -4.78 -1.46
C ARG A 88 -14.50 -4.59 -0.29
N ALA A 89 -13.73 -5.62 0.07
CA ALA A 89 -12.77 -5.55 1.16
C ALA A 89 -11.72 -4.43 0.93
N PHE A 90 -11.22 -4.28 -0.30
CA PHE A 90 -10.31 -3.19 -0.65
C PHE A 90 -10.97 -1.80 -0.70
N LYS A 91 -12.30 -1.71 -0.89
CA LYS A 91 -13.03 -0.42 -0.86
C LYS A 91 -13.51 -0.04 0.54
N GLU A 92 -13.73 -1.02 1.42
CA GLU A 92 -14.19 -0.81 2.79
C GLU A 92 -13.06 -0.38 3.73
N ASN A 93 -11.80 -0.74 3.44
CA ASN A 93 -10.61 -0.26 4.18
C ASN A 93 -10.08 1.10 3.66
N ARG A 94 -10.96 2.08 3.40
CA ARG A 94 -10.57 3.45 3.04
C ARG A 94 -10.49 4.38 4.23
#